data_AF-U5U424-F1
#
_entry.id   AF-U5U424-F1
#
_cell.length_a   1.000
_cell.length_b   1.000
_cell.length_c   1.000
_cell.angle_alpha   90.00
_cell.angle_beta   90.00
_cell.angle_gamma   90.00
#
_symmetry.space_group_name_H-M   'P 1'
#
loop_
_entity.id
_entity.type
_entity.pdbx_description
1 polymer ?
#
loop_
_entity_poly.entity_id
_entity_poly.type
_entity_poly.pdbx_seq_one_letter_code
_entity_poly.pdbx_strand_id
1 'polypeptide(L)'
;RNEIQVVVTVLSLNPNDLYDVVAINAASASTQLAGLPFSGPVGGVRVALIPTEENKAGQWVAFPTVEQLEGAVFDMVVAGRIVAGSGDTADVAIMMVEAEATDNVIDLVAGGAQAPTEAIVAEGLEAAKPFIARLCEAQKSLAAAAAKETAEFPLYPPYQSDVYDAVAAAATDRLSEILTIAGKQERDDKTDELKADILAQLGEQFEGREKEIGGAYRSLTKKLVRQRILTDHFRIDGRGITDIRALSAEVAIIPRAHGSALFERGETQIMGVTTLDMVKMAQQ
;
A
#
# COMPACT_ATOMS: atom_id res chain seq x y z
N ARG A 1 14.46 -4.94 -17.01
CA ARG A 1 14.29 -4.34 -15.66
C ARG A 1 15.66 -4.25 -15.03
N ASN A 2 15.99 -3.14 -14.39
CA ASN A 2 17.25 -2.97 -13.68
C ASN A 2 17.04 -3.30 -12.20
N GLU A 3 18.02 -3.95 -11.59
CA GLU A 3 18.04 -4.15 -10.13
C GLU A 3 18.42 -2.84 -9.46
N ILE A 4 17.64 -2.45 -8.44
CA ILE A 4 17.87 -1.24 -7.66
C ILE A 4 17.95 -1.66 -6.20
N GLN A 5 19.04 -1.30 -5.53
CA GLN A 5 19.26 -1.59 -4.12
C GLN A 5 19.35 -0.28 -3.34
N VAL A 6 18.65 -0.22 -2.22
CA VAL A 6 18.76 0.86 -1.24
C VAL A 6 19.16 0.22 0.08
N VAL A 7 20.27 0.69 0.64
CA VAL A 7 20.79 0.22 1.94
C VAL A 7 20.80 1.39 2.89
N VAL A 8 20.04 1.28 3.99
CA VAL A 8 20.05 2.26 5.07
C VAL A 8 20.69 1.60 6.30
N THR A 9 21.73 2.23 6.83
CA THR A 9 22.43 1.78 8.03
C THR A 9 22.22 2.80 9.13
N VAL A 10 21.65 2.38 10.26
CA VAL A 10 21.53 3.23 11.46
C VAL A 10 22.88 3.27 12.15
N LEU A 11 23.60 4.39 12.02
CA LEU A 11 24.95 4.57 12.58
C LEU A 11 24.94 5.17 13.99
N SER A 12 23.92 5.96 14.30
CA SER A 12 23.72 6.59 15.60
C SER A 12 22.23 6.74 15.85
N LEU A 13 21.80 6.46 17.08
CA LEU A 13 20.42 6.55 17.50
C LEU A 13 20.37 7.13 18.91
N ASN A 14 19.68 8.25 19.07
CA ASN A 14 19.23 8.68 20.39
C ASN A 14 18.15 7.70 20.87
N PRO A 15 18.27 7.11 22.07
CA PRO A 15 17.28 6.14 22.57
C PRO A 15 15.84 6.67 22.63
N ASN A 16 15.64 7.99 22.67
CA ASN A 16 14.31 8.60 22.70
C ASN A 16 13.74 8.89 21.29
N ASP A 17 14.46 8.60 20.21
CA ASP A 17 14.03 8.86 18.83
C ASP A 17 13.67 7.56 18.10
N LEU A 18 12.75 7.66 17.13
CA LEU A 18 12.41 6.56 16.23
C LEU A 18 13.07 6.76 14.86
N TYR A 19 13.86 5.77 14.44
CA TYR A 19 14.71 5.91 13.24
C TYR A 19 13.98 5.62 11.92
N ASP A 20 12.86 4.90 11.95
CA ASP A 20 12.18 4.35 10.77
C ASP A 20 11.77 5.42 9.76
N VAL A 21 11.14 6.51 10.21
CA VAL A 21 10.74 7.62 9.34
C VAL A 21 11.91 8.46 8.88
N VAL A 22 12.99 8.54 9.65
CA VAL A 22 14.26 9.12 9.18
C VAL A 22 14.86 8.27 8.06
N ALA A 23 14.83 6.94 8.20
CA ALA A 23 15.30 6.00 7.20
C ALA A 23 14.50 6.09 5.88
N ILE A 24 13.17 6.30 5.93
CA ILE A 24 12.35 6.53 4.73
C ILE A 24 12.86 7.76 3.95
N ASN A 25 13.11 8.88 4.65
CA ASN A 25 13.60 10.10 4.01
C ASN A 25 15.02 9.93 3.48
N ALA A 26 15.90 9.21 4.20
CA ALA A 26 17.25 8.91 3.75
C ALA A 26 17.25 8.05 2.47
N ALA A 27 16.41 7.01 2.43
CA ALA A 27 16.22 6.15 1.25
C ALA A 27 15.70 6.94 0.03
N SER A 28 14.73 7.83 0.24
CA SER A 28 14.24 8.72 -0.81
C SER A 28 15.34 9.65 -1.31
N ALA A 29 16.05 10.33 -0.40
CA ALA A 29 17.10 11.27 -0.74
C ALA A 29 18.25 10.59 -1.52
N SER A 30 18.72 9.42 -1.08
CA SER A 30 19.77 8.69 -1.79
C SER A 30 19.33 8.27 -3.19
N THR A 31 18.07 7.83 -3.34
CA THR A 31 17.50 7.44 -4.63
C THR A 31 17.35 8.65 -5.56
N GLN A 32 16.92 9.79 -5.02
CA GLN A 32 16.79 11.05 -5.75
C GLN A 32 18.14 11.56 -6.28
N LEU A 33 19.22 11.39 -5.50
CA LEU A 33 20.57 11.80 -5.88
C LEU A 33 21.25 10.85 -6.87
N ALA A 34 20.74 9.62 -7.01
CA ALA A 34 21.37 8.57 -7.80
C ALA A 34 21.26 8.77 -9.32
N GLY A 35 20.48 9.74 -9.80
CA GLY A 35 20.24 9.96 -11.25
C GLY A 35 19.32 8.89 -11.86
N LEU A 36 18.42 8.32 -11.06
CA LEU A 36 17.45 7.31 -11.52
C LEU A 36 16.18 8.00 -12.07
N PRO A 37 15.47 7.38 -13.03
CA PRO A 37 14.16 7.83 -13.48
C PRO A 37 13.09 7.53 -12.41
N PHE A 38 13.15 8.29 -11.31
CA PHE A 38 12.36 8.13 -10.10
C PHE A 38 11.52 9.39 -9.86
N SER A 39 10.21 9.21 -9.64
CA SER A 39 9.26 10.32 -9.39
C SER A 39 9.26 10.79 -7.93
N GLY A 40 10.45 11.05 -7.40
CA GLY A 40 10.67 11.58 -6.06
C GLY A 40 10.65 13.12 -5.99
N PRO A 41 11.05 13.67 -4.82
CA PRO A 41 11.32 12.94 -3.58
C PRO A 41 10.04 12.53 -2.86
N VAL A 42 10.15 11.49 -2.03
CA VAL A 42 9.13 11.04 -1.09
C VAL A 42 9.49 11.55 0.32
N GLY A 43 8.54 12.21 0.97
CA GLY A 43 8.63 12.59 2.37
C GLY A 43 7.91 11.56 3.23
N GLY A 44 8.56 11.05 4.27
CA GLY A 44 7.97 10.13 5.25
C GLY A 44 7.95 10.77 6.64
N VAL A 45 6.81 10.75 7.31
CA VAL A 45 6.64 11.35 8.64
C VAL A 45 5.82 10.44 9.54
N ARG A 46 6.18 10.37 10.82
CA ARG A 46 5.31 9.85 11.87
C ARG A 46 4.56 11.02 12.47
N VAL A 47 3.23 10.91 12.57
CA VAL A 47 2.37 11.82 13.32
C VAL A 47 1.64 11.01 14.38
N ALA A 48 1.66 11.49 15.63
CA ALA A 48 0.91 10.88 16.71
C ALA A 48 -0.09 11.87 17.30
N LEU A 49 -1.29 11.41 17.64
CA LEU A 49 -2.30 12.22 18.31
C LEU A 49 -2.06 12.17 19.82
N ILE A 50 -1.60 13.28 20.39
CA ILE A 50 -1.19 13.35 21.78
C ILE A 50 -2.11 14.30 22.56
N PRO A 51 -3.04 13.79 23.39
CA PRO A 51 -3.80 14.59 24.35
C PRO A 51 -2.92 15.15 25.48
N THR A 52 -3.33 16.30 26.02
CA THR A 52 -2.82 16.84 27.29
C THR A 52 -3.97 17.15 28.24
N GLU A 53 -3.66 17.50 29.49
CA GLU A 53 -4.68 17.95 30.44
C GLU A 53 -5.41 19.20 29.96
N GLU A 54 -4.71 20.13 29.31
CA GLU A 54 -5.32 21.34 28.74
C GLU A 54 -6.01 21.09 27.38
N ASN A 55 -5.55 20.10 26.62
CA ASN A 55 -6.09 19.76 25.29
C ASN A 55 -6.42 18.27 25.18
N LYS A 56 -7.61 17.90 25.66
CA LYS A 56 -8.12 16.52 25.56
C LYS A 56 -8.43 16.07 24.12
N ALA A 57 -8.62 17.02 23.19
CA ALA A 57 -8.76 16.70 21.77
C ALA A 57 -7.43 16.22 21.16
N GLY A 58 -6.31 16.58 21.78
CA GLY A 58 -4.97 16.23 21.36
C GLY A 58 -4.42 17.09 20.24
N GLN A 59 -3.13 16.91 19.99
CA GLN A 59 -2.40 17.54 18.89
C GLN A 59 -1.67 16.47 18.09
N TRP A 60 -1.71 16.59 16.76
CA TRP A 60 -0.89 15.79 15.87
C TRP A 60 0.56 16.29 15.92
N VAL A 61 1.41 15.54 16.61
CA VAL A 61 2.84 15.84 16.78
C VAL A 61 3.63 15.06 15.74
N ALA A 62 4.40 15.76 14.91
CA ALA A 62 5.30 15.13 13.93
C ALA A 62 6.64 14.74 14.56
N PHE A 63 7.17 13.59 14.16
CA PHE A 63 8.37 12.97 14.73
C PHE A 63 8.32 12.92 16.28
N PRO A 64 7.27 12.30 16.85
CA PRO A 64 7.17 12.18 18.30
C PRO A 64 8.34 11.34 18.84
N THR A 65 8.81 11.68 20.03
CA THR A 65 9.77 10.86 20.77
C THR A 65 9.10 9.62 21.35
N VAL A 66 9.91 8.65 21.79
CA VAL A 66 9.43 7.45 22.49
C VAL A 66 8.61 7.85 23.72
N GLU A 67 9.11 8.78 24.52
CA GLU A 67 8.39 9.32 25.69
C GLU A 67 7.05 10.00 25.31
N GLN A 68 7.01 10.74 24.20
CA GLN A 68 5.78 11.39 23.74
C GLN A 68 4.70 10.37 23.31
N LEU A 69 5.11 9.23 22.74
CA LEU A 69 4.19 8.18 22.34
C LEU A 69 3.50 7.47 23.50
N GLU A 70 4.08 7.48 24.71
CA GLU A 70 3.44 6.91 25.90
C GLU A 70 2.07 7.57 26.19
N GLY A 71 1.93 8.85 25.84
CA GLY A 71 0.71 9.64 25.98
C GLY A 71 -0.12 9.75 24.70
N ALA A 72 0.25 9.08 23.61
CA ALA A 72 -0.49 9.14 22.35
C ALA A 72 -1.70 8.22 22.37
N VAL A 73 -2.78 8.60 21.68
CA VAL A 73 -3.96 7.73 21.43
C VAL A 73 -3.90 7.04 20.07
N PHE A 74 -3.05 7.55 19.17
CA PHE A 74 -2.90 7.03 17.81
C PHE A 74 -1.50 7.35 17.29
N ASP A 75 -0.83 6.38 16.67
CA ASP A 75 0.46 6.51 15.99
C ASP A 75 0.27 6.20 14.50
N MET A 76 0.72 7.10 13.64
CA MET A 76 0.54 6.98 12.19
C MET A 76 1.77 7.44 11.42
N VAL A 77 2.32 6.54 10.61
CA VAL A 77 3.34 6.83 9.61
C VAL A 77 2.68 7.09 8.27
N VAL A 78 3.01 8.24 7.66
CA VAL A 78 2.50 8.66 6.36
C VAL A 78 3.66 8.99 5.44
N ALA A 79 3.61 8.49 4.20
CA ALA A 79 4.55 8.87 3.16
C ALA A 79 3.83 9.35 1.90
N GLY A 80 4.40 10.38 1.25
CA GLY A 80 3.81 10.99 0.07
C GLY A 80 4.79 11.86 -0.72
N ARG A 81 4.28 12.49 -1.76
CA ARG A 81 5.05 13.43 -2.61
C ARG A 81 4.25 14.67 -2.95
N ILE A 82 4.95 15.76 -3.23
CA ILE A 82 4.32 16.98 -3.76
C ILE A 82 3.91 16.75 -5.22
N VAL A 83 2.67 17.06 -5.56
CA VAL A 83 2.16 17.01 -6.95
C VAL A 83 2.02 18.40 -7.57
N ALA A 84 1.75 19.43 -6.77
CA ALA A 84 1.65 20.81 -7.20
C ALA A 84 1.95 21.76 -6.02
N GLY A 85 2.26 23.03 -6.32
CA GLY A 85 2.54 24.04 -5.30
C GLY A 85 3.85 23.85 -4.54
N SER A 86 4.03 24.66 -3.50
CA SER A 86 5.17 24.64 -2.57
C SER A 86 4.80 25.27 -1.23
N GLY A 87 5.59 24.99 -0.20
CA GLY A 87 5.40 25.45 1.16
C GLY A 87 4.03 25.04 1.69
N ASP A 88 3.34 25.99 2.30
CA ASP A 88 2.03 25.74 2.94
C ASP A 88 0.89 25.59 1.93
N THR A 89 1.15 25.82 0.63
CA THR A 89 0.18 25.60 -0.46
C THR A 89 0.50 24.34 -1.29
N ALA A 90 1.48 23.55 -0.86
CA ALA A 90 1.84 22.32 -1.52
C ALA A 90 0.68 21.30 -1.46
N ASP A 91 0.26 20.84 -2.63
CA ASP A 91 -0.63 19.68 -2.73
C ASP A 91 0.21 18.41 -2.62
N VAL A 92 -0.10 17.61 -1.61
CA VAL A 92 0.62 16.39 -1.25
C VAL A 92 -0.27 15.18 -1.55
N ALA A 93 0.20 14.34 -2.47
CA ALA A 93 -0.38 13.04 -2.71
C ALA A 93 0.19 12.03 -1.70
N ILE A 94 -0.65 11.56 -0.79
CA ILE A 94 -0.34 10.46 0.12
C ILE A 94 -0.26 9.16 -0.69
N MET A 95 0.80 8.38 -0.45
CA MET A 95 1.12 7.17 -1.21
C MET A 95 1.17 5.92 -0.32
N MET A 96 1.44 6.07 0.98
CA MET A 96 1.51 4.99 1.96
C MET A 96 1.05 5.51 3.32
N VAL A 97 0.30 4.68 4.04
CA VAL A 97 -0.13 4.90 5.42
C VAL A 97 0.04 3.58 6.18
N GLU A 98 0.69 3.63 7.33
CA GLU A 98 0.77 2.55 8.32
C GLU A 98 0.42 3.16 9.67
N ALA A 99 -0.59 2.65 10.37
CA ALA A 99 -1.13 3.31 11.55
C ALA A 99 -1.74 2.32 12.55
N GLU A 100 -1.73 2.70 13.81
CA GLU A 100 -2.24 1.91 14.92
C GLU A 100 -2.74 2.79 16.08
N ALA A 101 -3.64 2.23 16.89
CA ALA A 101 -3.89 2.75 18.21
C ALA A 101 -2.80 2.26 19.18
N THR A 102 -2.52 3.02 20.24
CA THR A 102 -1.47 2.69 21.21
C THR A 102 -1.98 1.78 22.33
N ASP A 103 -1.07 1.17 23.09
CA ASP A 103 -1.39 0.29 24.22
C ASP A 103 -2.27 0.96 25.29
N ASN A 104 -2.05 2.27 25.54
CA ASN A 104 -2.76 3.04 26.57
C ASN A 104 -4.03 3.72 26.05
N VAL A 105 -4.42 3.53 24.78
CA VAL A 105 -5.53 4.26 24.14
C VAL A 105 -6.84 4.15 24.93
N ILE A 106 -7.16 2.97 25.47
CA ILE A 106 -8.41 2.73 26.18
C ILE A 106 -8.47 3.57 27.45
N ASP A 107 -7.38 3.60 28.22
CA ASP A 107 -7.30 4.36 29.48
C ASP A 107 -7.29 5.87 29.22
N LEU A 108 -6.57 6.32 28.19
CA LEU A 108 -6.54 7.73 27.79
C LEU A 108 -7.93 8.23 27.37
N VAL A 109 -8.65 7.45 26.55
CA VAL A 109 -10.02 7.78 26.12
C VAL A 109 -10.99 7.75 27.31
N ALA A 110 -10.87 6.77 28.21
CA ALA A 110 -11.65 6.73 29.44
C ALA A 110 -11.35 7.95 30.36
N GLY A 111 -10.12 8.45 30.33
CA GLY A 111 -9.67 9.68 30.98
C GLY A 111 -10.08 10.97 30.25
N GLY A 112 -10.86 10.88 29.18
CA GLY A 112 -11.44 12.00 28.44
C GLY A 112 -10.73 12.38 27.15
N ALA A 113 -9.69 11.65 26.72
CA ALA A 113 -9.04 11.90 25.45
C ALA A 113 -9.96 11.57 24.25
N GLN A 114 -9.71 12.24 23.13
CA GLN A 114 -10.41 11.97 21.88
C GLN A 114 -10.11 10.56 21.36
N ALA A 115 -11.14 9.79 21.09
CA ALA A 115 -11.01 8.48 20.46
C ALA A 115 -10.61 8.61 18.98
N PRO A 116 -9.71 7.75 18.46
CA PRO A 116 -9.24 7.80 17.07
C PRO A 116 -10.25 7.17 16.10
N THR A 117 -11.36 7.85 15.84
CA THR A 117 -12.36 7.44 14.84
C THR A 117 -11.88 7.77 13.42
N GLU A 118 -12.58 7.31 12.39
CA GLU A 118 -12.21 7.55 10.98
C GLU A 118 -12.07 9.04 10.65
N ALA A 119 -12.90 9.90 11.25
CA ALA A 119 -12.81 11.35 11.09
C ALA A 119 -11.49 11.90 11.65
N ILE A 120 -11.10 11.46 12.84
CA ILE A 120 -9.86 11.88 13.50
C ILE A 120 -8.64 11.34 12.74
N VAL A 121 -8.69 10.09 12.26
CA VAL A 121 -7.63 9.53 11.41
C VAL A 121 -7.46 10.34 10.12
N ALA A 122 -8.57 10.74 9.48
CA ALA A 122 -8.53 11.59 8.29
C ALA A 122 -7.92 12.97 8.58
N GLU A 123 -8.21 13.58 9.73
CA GLU A 123 -7.55 14.81 10.18
C GLU A 123 -6.05 14.62 10.35
N GLY A 124 -5.61 13.47 10.88
CA GLY A 124 -4.19 13.13 10.99
C GLY A 124 -3.49 13.03 9.63
N LEU A 125 -4.17 12.50 8.62
CA LEU A 125 -3.64 12.46 7.25
C LEU A 125 -3.43 13.86 6.68
N GLU A 126 -4.36 14.78 6.93
CA GLU A 126 -4.21 16.19 6.55
C GLU A 126 -3.09 16.88 7.35
N ALA A 127 -3.00 16.61 8.65
CA ALA A 127 -1.95 17.14 9.51
C ALA A 127 -0.54 16.67 9.11
N ALA A 128 -0.41 15.51 8.47
CA ALA A 128 0.87 15.00 7.97
C ALA A 128 1.38 15.75 6.72
N LYS A 129 0.48 16.29 5.88
CA LYS A 129 0.85 16.86 4.57
C LYS A 129 1.86 18.01 4.66
N PRO A 130 1.73 19.01 5.54
CA PRO A 130 2.71 20.09 5.65
C PRO A 130 4.12 19.57 5.96
N PHE A 131 4.25 18.57 6.83
CA PHE A 131 5.55 17.98 7.16
C PHE A 131 6.14 17.22 5.98
N ILE A 132 5.33 16.43 5.26
CA ILE A 132 5.75 15.75 4.03
C ILE A 132 6.24 16.77 3.00
N ALA A 133 5.52 17.88 2.81
CA ALA A 133 5.92 18.93 1.89
C ALA A 133 7.31 19.50 2.25
N ARG A 134 7.54 19.84 3.53
CA ARG A 134 8.83 20.35 4.01
C ARG A 134 9.97 19.33 3.81
N LEU A 135 9.72 18.05 4.07
CA LEU A 135 10.69 16.97 3.84
C LEU A 135 11.04 16.83 2.35
N CYS A 136 10.02 16.85 1.48
CA CYS A 136 10.23 16.82 0.03
C CYS A 136 11.01 18.04 -0.45
N GLU A 137 10.73 19.23 0.06
CA GLU A 137 11.44 20.47 -0.30
C GLU A 137 12.91 20.43 0.09
N ALA A 138 13.21 20.00 1.32
CA ALA A 138 14.58 19.83 1.77
C ALA A 138 15.36 18.86 0.86
N GLN A 139 14.73 17.74 0.48
CA GLN A 139 15.33 16.78 -0.46
C GLN A 139 15.50 17.37 -1.88
N LYS A 140 14.54 18.17 -2.37
CA LYS A 140 14.67 18.89 -3.66
C LYS A 140 15.83 19.87 -3.64
N SER A 141 16.00 20.63 -2.54
CA SER A 141 17.12 21.55 -2.37
C SER A 141 18.46 20.81 -2.37
N LEU A 142 18.54 19.65 -1.69
CA LEU A 142 19.72 18.79 -1.72
C LEU A 142 20.01 18.26 -3.14
N ALA A 143 18.98 17.82 -3.86
CA ALA A 143 19.11 17.33 -5.22
C ALA A 143 19.55 18.42 -6.20
N ALA A 144 19.04 19.65 -6.07
CA ALA A 144 19.46 20.77 -6.90
C ALA A 144 20.96 21.10 -6.71
N ALA A 145 21.51 20.84 -5.52
CA ALA A 145 22.91 21.08 -5.23
C ALA A 145 23.85 19.92 -5.62
N ALA A 146 23.36 18.68 -5.60
CA ALA A 146 24.25 17.50 -5.61
C ALA A 146 23.74 16.27 -6.39
N ALA A 147 22.55 16.30 -7.01
CA ALA A 147 22.06 15.14 -7.75
C ALA A 147 22.92 14.87 -8.99
N LYS A 148 23.13 13.59 -9.27
CA LYS A 148 23.68 13.16 -10.57
C LYS A 148 22.68 13.47 -11.67
N GLU A 149 23.19 13.67 -12.88
CA GLU A 149 22.33 13.73 -14.06
C GLU A 149 21.50 12.44 -14.19
N THR A 150 20.24 12.60 -14.58
CA THR A 150 19.34 11.47 -14.81
C THR A 150 19.90 10.61 -15.94
N ALA A 151 20.28 9.38 -15.64
CA ALA A 151 20.75 8.44 -16.64
C ALA A 151 19.57 7.92 -17.48
N GLU A 152 19.85 7.62 -18.75
CA GLU A 152 18.90 6.95 -19.62
C GLU A 152 18.86 5.46 -19.30
N PHE A 153 17.68 4.96 -18.95
CA PHE A 153 17.45 3.54 -18.73
C PHE A 153 16.59 2.97 -19.87
N PRO A 154 16.95 1.81 -20.42
CA PRO A 154 16.12 1.15 -21.40
C PRO A 154 14.77 0.78 -20.77
N LEU A 155 13.69 1.20 -21.42
CA LEU A 155 12.34 0.81 -21.05
C LEU A 155 12.01 -0.56 -21.65
N TYR A 156 11.38 -1.40 -20.83
CA TYR A 156 10.92 -2.73 -21.24
C TYR A 156 9.41 -2.80 -21.05
N PRO A 157 8.61 -2.18 -21.94
CA PRO A 157 7.17 -2.26 -21.86
C PRO A 157 6.73 -3.73 -21.99
N PRO A 158 5.66 -4.15 -21.31
CA PRO A 158 5.19 -5.53 -21.37
C PRO A 158 4.63 -5.90 -22.75
N TYR A 159 4.32 -4.92 -23.60
CA TYR A 159 3.83 -5.05 -24.97
C TYR A 159 3.91 -3.70 -25.68
N GLN A 160 3.89 -3.72 -27.01
CA GLN A 160 3.65 -2.52 -27.83
C GLN A 160 2.16 -2.38 -28.19
N SER A 161 1.77 -1.20 -28.68
CA SER A 161 0.37 -0.87 -28.97
C SER A 161 -0.26 -1.77 -30.04
N ASP A 162 0.49 -2.16 -31.07
CA ASP A 162 0.03 -3.05 -32.14
C ASP A 162 -0.42 -4.42 -31.61
N VAL A 163 0.34 -5.01 -30.68
CA VAL A 163 -0.02 -6.26 -30.01
C VAL A 163 -1.25 -6.06 -29.13
N TYR A 164 -1.31 -4.95 -28.39
CA TYR A 164 -2.48 -4.64 -27.57
C TYR A 164 -3.75 -4.51 -28.39
N ASP A 165 -3.71 -3.79 -29.51
CA ASP A 165 -4.85 -3.56 -30.38
C ASP A 165 -5.33 -4.87 -31.03
N ALA A 166 -4.40 -5.72 -31.46
CA ALA A 166 -4.72 -7.05 -31.99
C ALA A 166 -5.36 -7.96 -30.92
N VAL A 167 -4.79 -7.99 -29.70
CA VAL A 167 -5.37 -8.75 -28.58
C VAL A 167 -6.74 -8.21 -28.19
N ALA A 168 -6.90 -6.89 -28.13
CA ALA A 168 -8.17 -6.26 -27.83
C ALA A 168 -9.23 -6.60 -28.87
N ALA A 169 -8.90 -6.55 -30.16
CA ALA A 169 -9.81 -6.91 -31.24
C ALA A 169 -10.24 -8.39 -31.16
N ALA A 170 -9.34 -9.29 -30.80
CA ALA A 170 -9.61 -10.73 -30.75
C ALA A 170 -10.29 -11.21 -29.44
N ALA A 171 -10.02 -10.53 -28.32
CA ALA A 171 -10.39 -11.04 -26.99
C ALA A 171 -11.49 -10.26 -26.27
N THR A 172 -11.77 -8.99 -26.62
CA THR A 172 -12.60 -8.10 -25.78
C THR A 172 -13.97 -8.68 -25.46
N ASP A 173 -14.72 -9.15 -26.46
CA ASP A 173 -16.09 -9.63 -26.26
C ASP A 173 -16.11 -10.92 -25.45
N ARG A 174 -15.32 -11.92 -25.87
CA ARG A 174 -15.18 -13.22 -25.19
C ARG A 174 -14.71 -13.06 -23.75
N LEU A 175 -13.72 -12.18 -23.52
CA LEU A 175 -13.21 -11.91 -22.18
C LEU A 175 -14.24 -11.20 -21.32
N SER A 176 -15.01 -10.25 -21.88
CA SER A 176 -16.06 -9.56 -21.14
C SER A 176 -17.14 -10.53 -20.66
N GLU A 177 -17.52 -11.51 -21.48
CA GLU A 177 -18.44 -12.58 -21.11
C GLU A 177 -17.85 -13.47 -20.00
N ILE A 178 -16.62 -13.94 -20.15
CA ILE A 178 -15.93 -14.78 -19.14
C ILE A 178 -15.83 -14.06 -17.80
N LEU A 179 -15.57 -12.75 -17.80
CA LEU A 179 -15.49 -11.96 -16.57
C LEU A 179 -16.84 -11.81 -15.83
N THR A 180 -17.95 -12.32 -16.39
CA THR A 180 -19.25 -12.46 -15.70
C THR A 180 -19.35 -13.69 -14.81
N ILE A 181 -18.45 -14.67 -15.00
CA ILE A 181 -18.43 -15.91 -14.22
C ILE A 181 -17.98 -15.59 -12.79
N ALA A 182 -18.88 -15.80 -11.81
CA ALA A 182 -18.61 -15.52 -10.41
C ALA A 182 -17.61 -16.52 -9.79
N GLY A 183 -17.76 -17.81 -10.15
CA GLY A 183 -16.93 -18.90 -9.64
C GLY A 183 -15.47 -18.72 -10.04
N LYS A 184 -14.56 -18.68 -9.05
CA LYS A 184 -13.13 -18.41 -9.31
C LYS A 184 -12.50 -19.46 -10.21
N GLN A 185 -12.61 -20.74 -9.86
CA GLN A 185 -11.96 -21.81 -10.62
C GLN A 185 -12.46 -21.84 -12.07
N GLU A 186 -13.79 -21.81 -12.26
CA GLU A 186 -14.39 -21.79 -13.59
C GLU A 186 -13.95 -20.57 -14.42
N ARG A 187 -13.93 -19.39 -13.80
CA ARG A 187 -13.47 -18.16 -14.46
C ARG A 187 -11.98 -18.24 -14.82
N ASP A 188 -11.15 -18.72 -13.91
CA ASP A 188 -9.70 -18.83 -14.12
C ASP A 188 -9.41 -19.83 -15.26
N ASP A 189 -10.07 -21.00 -15.25
CA ASP A 189 -9.98 -22.00 -16.32
C ASP A 189 -10.39 -21.40 -17.68
N LYS A 190 -11.54 -20.72 -17.76
CA LYS A 190 -12.02 -20.07 -18.99
C LYS A 190 -11.11 -18.94 -19.47
N THR A 191 -10.53 -18.18 -18.54
CA THR A 191 -9.60 -17.10 -18.84
C THR A 191 -8.29 -17.67 -19.41
N ASP A 192 -7.79 -18.77 -18.85
CA ASP A 192 -6.58 -19.43 -19.34
C ASP A 192 -6.81 -20.14 -20.68
N GLU A 193 -7.95 -20.78 -20.88
CA GLU A 193 -8.39 -21.31 -22.19
C GLU A 193 -8.41 -20.21 -23.25
N LEU A 194 -9.09 -19.09 -22.97
CA LEU A 194 -9.14 -17.95 -23.89
C LEU A 194 -7.73 -17.41 -24.17
N LYS A 195 -6.89 -17.29 -23.15
CA LYS A 195 -5.52 -16.79 -23.33
C LYS A 195 -4.70 -17.72 -24.23
N ALA A 196 -4.84 -19.04 -24.09
CA ALA A 196 -4.19 -20.01 -24.96
C ALA A 196 -4.69 -19.90 -26.41
N ASP A 197 -6.00 -19.73 -26.61
CA ASP A 197 -6.60 -19.52 -27.93
C ASP A 197 -6.05 -18.25 -28.60
N ILE A 198 -6.00 -17.14 -27.87
CA ILE A 198 -5.49 -15.86 -28.39
C ILE A 198 -4.00 -15.97 -28.73
N LEU A 199 -3.22 -16.70 -27.93
CA LEU A 199 -1.82 -16.98 -28.22
C LEU A 199 -1.67 -17.81 -29.51
N ALA A 200 -2.51 -18.83 -29.70
CA ALA A 200 -2.49 -19.64 -30.92
C ALA A 200 -2.93 -18.83 -32.15
N GLN A 201 -3.92 -17.94 -32.02
CA GLN A 201 -4.44 -17.11 -33.11
C GLN A 201 -3.45 -16.03 -33.56
N LEU A 202 -2.77 -15.37 -32.61
CA LEU A 202 -1.93 -14.20 -32.88
C LEU A 202 -0.43 -14.50 -32.84
N GLY A 203 -0.02 -15.69 -32.42
CA GLY A 203 1.38 -16.07 -32.26
C GLY A 203 2.19 -15.91 -33.53
N GLU A 204 1.70 -16.42 -34.66
CA GLU A 204 2.36 -16.29 -35.97
C GLU A 204 2.46 -14.83 -36.45
N GLN A 205 1.45 -14.01 -36.15
CA GLN A 205 1.46 -12.58 -36.50
C GLN A 205 2.54 -11.79 -35.73
N PHE A 206 2.89 -12.25 -34.53
CA PHE A 206 3.83 -11.60 -33.64
C PHE A 206 4.99 -12.54 -33.26
N GLU A 207 5.53 -13.26 -34.25
CA GLU A 207 6.65 -14.20 -34.07
C GLU A 207 7.83 -13.51 -33.34
N GLY A 208 8.31 -14.13 -32.26
CA GLY A 208 9.37 -13.60 -31.39
C GLY A 208 8.89 -12.56 -30.35
N ARG A 209 7.60 -12.21 -30.35
CA ARG A 209 6.95 -11.25 -29.44
C ARG A 209 5.76 -11.87 -28.69
N GLU A 210 5.68 -13.20 -28.62
CA GLU A 210 4.55 -13.94 -28.03
C GLU A 210 4.33 -13.60 -26.55
N LYS A 211 5.41 -13.26 -25.83
CA LYS A 211 5.33 -12.78 -24.44
C LYS A 211 4.54 -11.47 -24.30
N GLU A 212 4.54 -10.64 -25.34
CA GLU A 212 3.77 -9.39 -25.36
C GLU A 212 2.27 -9.65 -25.36
N ILE A 213 1.80 -10.73 -26.02
CA ILE A 213 0.39 -11.13 -26.06
C ILE A 213 -0.11 -11.37 -24.63
N GLY A 214 0.65 -12.09 -23.81
CA GLY A 214 0.31 -12.33 -22.41
C GLY A 214 0.28 -11.06 -21.57
N GLY A 215 1.18 -10.11 -21.84
CA GLY A 215 1.19 -8.79 -21.21
C GLY A 215 -0.04 -7.96 -21.59
N ALA A 216 -0.35 -7.89 -22.88
CA ALA A 216 -1.50 -7.18 -23.43
C ALA A 216 -2.82 -7.75 -22.91
N TYR A 217 -2.95 -9.08 -22.91
CA TYR A 217 -4.13 -9.78 -22.39
C TYR A 217 -4.40 -9.45 -20.92
N ARG A 218 -3.36 -9.44 -20.07
CA ARG A 218 -3.48 -9.04 -18.67
C ARG A 218 -3.92 -7.58 -18.51
N SER A 219 -3.36 -6.68 -19.32
CA SER A 219 -3.76 -5.27 -19.31
C SER A 219 -5.20 -5.06 -19.77
N LEU A 220 -5.64 -5.78 -20.81
CA LEU A 220 -7.03 -5.77 -21.26
C LEU A 220 -7.96 -6.28 -20.16
N THR A 221 -7.63 -7.41 -19.54
CA THR A 221 -8.37 -7.97 -18.40
C THR A 221 -8.53 -6.92 -17.29
N LYS A 222 -7.44 -6.26 -16.91
CA LYS A 222 -7.45 -5.19 -15.90
C LYS A 222 -8.36 -4.02 -16.32
N LYS A 223 -8.33 -3.63 -17.60
CA LYS A 223 -9.18 -2.56 -18.14
C LYS A 223 -10.66 -2.92 -18.04
N LEU A 224 -11.05 -4.12 -18.50
CA LEU A 224 -12.44 -4.57 -18.51
C LEU A 224 -13.01 -4.73 -17.09
N VAL A 225 -12.24 -5.32 -16.17
CA VAL A 225 -12.65 -5.44 -14.76
C VAL A 225 -12.87 -4.06 -14.13
N ARG A 226 -11.95 -3.10 -14.35
CA ARG A 226 -12.09 -1.74 -13.81
C ARG A 226 -13.30 -1.02 -14.41
N GLN A 227 -13.50 -1.12 -15.72
CA GLN A 227 -14.65 -0.53 -16.40
C GLN A 227 -15.95 -1.04 -15.80
N ARG A 228 -16.08 -2.36 -15.64
CA ARG A 228 -17.27 -2.99 -15.07
C ARG A 228 -17.57 -2.58 -13.64
N ILE A 229 -16.54 -2.46 -12.79
CA ILE A 229 -16.72 -1.96 -11.42
C ILE A 229 -17.29 -0.53 -11.44
N LEU A 230 -16.85 0.31 -12.38
CA LEU A 230 -17.29 1.71 -12.49
C LEU A 230 -18.66 1.87 -13.15
N THR A 231 -19.02 1.04 -14.14
CA THR A 231 -20.28 1.15 -14.88
C THR A 231 -21.38 0.32 -14.24
N ASP A 232 -21.10 -0.95 -13.97
CA ASP A 232 -22.10 -1.95 -13.60
C ASP A 232 -22.17 -2.14 -12.08
N HIS A 233 -21.27 -1.51 -11.33
CA HIS A 233 -21.15 -1.62 -9.86
C HIS A 233 -21.00 -3.07 -9.38
N PHE A 234 -20.41 -3.89 -10.24
CA PHE A 234 -20.29 -5.33 -10.07
C PHE A 234 -18.83 -5.77 -10.12
N ARG A 235 -18.44 -6.62 -9.19
CA ARG A 235 -17.07 -7.13 -9.07
C ARG A 235 -16.92 -8.45 -9.80
N ILE A 236 -15.67 -8.79 -10.11
CA ILE A 236 -15.30 -10.00 -10.87
C ILE A 236 -15.83 -11.31 -10.25
N ASP A 237 -16.09 -11.33 -8.94
CA ASP A 237 -16.53 -12.50 -8.18
C ASP A 237 -18.02 -12.50 -7.83
N GLY A 238 -18.82 -11.68 -8.53
CA GLY A 238 -20.28 -11.71 -8.36
C GLY A 238 -20.85 -10.67 -7.40
N ARG A 239 -19.99 -9.97 -6.65
CA ARG A 239 -20.37 -9.14 -5.51
C ARG A 239 -20.61 -7.68 -5.89
N GLY A 240 -21.48 -7.01 -5.12
CA GLY A 240 -21.56 -5.56 -5.07
C GLY A 240 -20.33 -4.92 -4.43
N ILE A 241 -20.21 -3.60 -4.60
CA ILE A 241 -19.05 -2.82 -4.10
C ILE A 241 -18.93 -2.80 -2.58
N THR A 242 -20.01 -3.04 -1.83
CA THR A 242 -20.05 -3.08 -0.37
C THR A 242 -20.11 -4.50 0.21
N ASP A 243 -20.28 -5.52 -0.63
CA ASP A 243 -20.53 -6.88 -0.14
C ASP A 243 -19.26 -7.52 0.42
N ILE A 244 -19.39 -8.08 1.62
CA ILE A 244 -18.36 -8.91 2.26
C ILE A 244 -18.51 -10.35 1.75
N ARG A 245 -17.40 -11.08 1.61
CA ARG A 245 -17.44 -12.53 1.28
C ARG A 245 -18.09 -13.31 2.43
N ALA A 246 -18.51 -14.54 2.17
CA ALA A 246 -18.96 -15.45 3.21
C ALA A 246 -17.96 -15.49 4.37
N LEU A 247 -18.48 -15.34 5.60
CA LEU A 247 -17.72 -15.34 6.84
C LEU A 247 -17.97 -16.65 7.58
N SER A 248 -16.91 -17.25 8.10
CA SER A 248 -16.98 -18.34 9.07
C SER A 248 -16.02 -18.05 10.21
N ALA A 249 -16.43 -18.37 11.43
CA ALA A 249 -15.62 -18.23 12.61
C ALA A 249 -15.88 -19.41 13.55
N GLU A 250 -14.82 -20.17 13.84
CA GLU A 250 -14.84 -21.27 14.79
C GLU A 250 -13.73 -21.10 15.83
N VAL A 251 -13.97 -21.61 17.03
CA VAL A 251 -13.01 -21.63 18.15
C VAL A 251 -12.81 -23.07 18.61
N ALA A 252 -11.69 -23.31 19.31
CA ALA A 252 -11.35 -24.63 19.86
C ALA A 252 -11.21 -25.75 18.81
N ILE A 253 -10.65 -25.42 17.65
CA ILE A 253 -10.47 -26.35 16.51
C ILE A 253 -9.22 -27.24 16.63
N ILE A 254 -8.20 -26.83 17.39
CA ILE A 254 -6.97 -27.60 17.60
C ILE A 254 -6.95 -28.18 19.02
N PRO A 255 -6.93 -29.52 19.17
CA PRO A 255 -6.78 -30.16 20.47
C PRO A 255 -5.48 -29.73 21.18
N ARG A 256 -5.51 -29.66 22.51
CA ARG A 256 -4.39 -29.35 23.41
C ARG A 256 -3.83 -27.92 23.40
N ALA A 257 -4.11 -27.11 22.38
CA ALA A 257 -3.73 -25.70 22.39
C ALA A 257 -4.44 -24.95 23.53
N HIS A 258 -3.81 -23.91 24.11
CA HIS A 258 -4.46 -23.07 25.12
C HIS A 258 -5.65 -22.30 24.53
N GLY A 259 -5.50 -21.81 23.30
CA GLY A 259 -6.59 -21.27 22.49
C GLY A 259 -6.35 -21.54 21.01
N SER A 260 -7.42 -21.73 20.25
CA SER A 260 -7.34 -21.82 18.79
C SER A 260 -8.60 -21.27 18.15
N ALA A 261 -8.45 -20.71 16.95
CA ALA A 261 -9.54 -20.21 16.13
C ALA A 261 -9.28 -20.43 14.65
N LEU A 262 -10.35 -20.65 13.89
CA LEU A 262 -10.35 -20.65 12.43
C LEU A 262 -11.26 -19.52 11.96
N PHE A 263 -10.70 -18.58 11.21
CA PHE A 263 -11.46 -17.51 10.60
C PHE A 263 -11.36 -17.62 9.08
N GLU A 264 -12.51 -17.58 8.42
CA GLU A 264 -12.61 -17.58 6.96
C GLU A 264 -13.37 -16.37 6.46
N ARG A 265 -12.88 -15.80 5.36
CA ARG A 265 -13.55 -14.75 4.60
C ARG A 265 -13.41 -15.02 3.11
N GLY A 266 -14.34 -15.81 2.56
CA GLY A 266 -14.20 -16.48 1.27
C GLY A 266 -13.00 -17.42 1.28
N GLU A 267 -12.14 -17.38 0.25
CA GLU A 267 -10.96 -18.25 0.17
C GLU A 267 -9.79 -17.83 1.09
N THR A 268 -9.91 -16.71 1.81
CA THR A 268 -8.93 -16.34 2.83
C THR A 268 -9.25 -17.10 4.11
N GLN A 269 -8.39 -18.06 4.48
CA GLN A 269 -8.49 -18.85 5.70
C GLN A 269 -7.29 -18.58 6.60
N ILE A 270 -7.55 -18.28 7.87
CA ILE A 270 -6.53 -18.00 8.89
C ILE A 270 -6.78 -18.90 10.09
N MET A 271 -5.76 -19.65 10.49
CA MET A 271 -5.76 -20.41 11.74
C MET A 271 -4.91 -19.69 12.79
N GLY A 272 -5.56 -19.18 13.83
CA GLY A 272 -4.90 -18.59 14.99
C GLY A 272 -4.71 -19.64 16.09
N VAL A 273 -3.52 -19.69 16.69
CA VAL A 273 -3.23 -20.54 17.85
C VAL A 273 -2.59 -19.68 18.94
N THR A 274 -3.19 -19.69 20.13
CA THR A 274 -2.72 -18.95 21.29
C THR A 274 -1.99 -19.89 22.24
N THR A 275 -0.82 -19.45 22.69
CA THR A 275 -0.05 -20.12 23.75
C THR A 275 0.19 -19.13 24.88
N LEU A 276 -0.14 -19.54 26.10
CA LEU A 276 0.18 -18.82 27.32
C LEU A 276 1.36 -19.50 28.01
N ASP A 277 2.29 -18.70 28.50
CA ASP A 277 3.40 -19.18 29.33
C ASP A 277 3.72 -18.11 30.40
N MET A 278 4.64 -18.43 31.30
CA MET A 278 5.19 -17.48 32.26
C MET A 278 5.85 -16.29 31.55
N VAL A 279 5.82 -15.12 32.20
CA VAL A 279 6.48 -13.88 31.70
C VAL A 279 7.96 -14.08 31.34
N LYS A 280 8.66 -15.02 32.01
CA LYS A 280 10.05 -15.38 31.68
C LYS A 280 10.26 -15.89 30.25
N MET A 281 9.20 -16.30 29.56
CA MET A 281 9.22 -16.75 28.16
C MET A 281 8.91 -15.62 27.17
N ALA A 282 8.64 -14.40 27.66
CA ALA A 282 8.56 -13.23 26.78
C ALA A 282 9.89 -13.05 26.05
N GLN A 283 9.81 -12.66 24.77
CA GLN A 283 10.99 -12.36 23.97
C GLN A 283 11.75 -11.19 24.62
N GLN A 284 13.04 -11.40 24.88
CA GLN A 284 13.96 -10.36 25.37
C GLN A 284 14.41 -9.45 24.24
#